data_AF-A0A812JNF7-F1
#
_entry.id   AF-A0A812JNF7-F1
#
_cell.length_a   1.000
_cell.length_b   1.000
_cell.length_c   1.000
_cell.angle_alpha   90.00
_cell.angle_beta   90.00
_cell.angle_gamma   90.00
#
_symmetry.space_group_name_H-M   'P 1'
#
loop_
_entity.id
_entity.type
_entity.pdbx_description
1 polymer ?
#
loop_
_entity_poly.entity_id
_entity_poly.type
_entity_poly.pdbx_seq_one_letter_code
_entity_poly.pdbx_strand_id
1 'polypeptide(L)'
;MQWRVLPSLQPERMKELRVLLLGAGTLGCGVARALMGWGCRRMTFVDGGKVSFSNPVRQSLFTHRDAAEGRKKVCSGLSVLWLDREMHVWS
;
A
#
# COMPACT_ATOMS: atom_id res chain seq x y z
N MET A 1 19.24 -2.39 -3.18
CA MET A 1 20.27 -1.39 -2.76
C MET A 1 20.83 -1.84 -1.43
N GLN A 2 22.16 -1.98 -1.32
CA GLN A 2 22.81 -2.21 -0.03
C GLN A 2 23.10 -0.85 0.62
N TRP A 3 22.66 -0.67 1.86
CA TRP A 3 22.85 0.60 2.58
C TRP A 3 24.31 0.72 2.98
N ARG A 4 25.02 1.73 2.44
CA ARG A 4 26.46 1.93 2.70
C ARG A 4 26.76 2.37 4.14
N VAL A 5 25.81 3.06 4.78
CA VAL A 5 25.95 3.59 6.15
C VAL A 5 25.81 2.51 7.22
N LEU A 6 25.05 1.44 6.94
CA LEU A 6 24.82 0.35 7.89
C LEU A 6 24.98 -1.01 7.18
N PRO A 7 26.21 -1.50 7.01
CA PRO A 7 26.48 -2.74 6.26
C PRO A 7 25.84 -4.00 6.87
N SER A 8 25.56 -3.98 8.18
CA SER A 8 24.90 -5.08 8.90
C SER A 8 23.38 -5.14 8.69
N LEU A 9 22.78 -4.09 8.12
CA LEU A 9 21.37 -4.08 7.78
C LEU A 9 21.10 -5.15 6.72
N GLN A 10 19.98 -5.87 6.87
CA GLN A 10 19.57 -6.94 5.95
C GLN A 10 18.25 -6.56 5.26
N PRO A 11 18.26 -5.68 4.23
CA PRO A 11 17.05 -5.23 3.54
C PRO A 11 16.25 -6.37 2.90
N GLU A 12 16.92 -7.47 2.54
CA GLU A 12 16.27 -8.60 1.89
C GLU A 12 15.20 -9.25 2.76
N ARG A 13 15.34 -9.19 4.10
CA ARG A 13 14.29 -9.64 5.03
C ARG A 13 12.98 -8.88 4.85
N MET A 14 13.02 -7.60 4.45
CA MET A 14 11.80 -6.81 4.23
C MET A 14 11.00 -7.32 3.03
N LYS A 15 11.67 -7.84 2.00
CA LYS A 15 11.01 -8.44 0.82
C LYS A 15 10.27 -9.73 1.16
N GLU A 16 10.73 -10.44 2.18
CA GLU A 16 10.16 -11.71 2.61
C GLU A 16 8.91 -11.56 3.48
N LEU A 17 8.72 -10.40 4.09
CA LEU A 17 7.58 -10.11 4.97
C LEU A 17 6.25 -10.26 4.22
N ARG A 18 5.28 -10.85 4.92
CA ARG A 18 3.86 -10.85 4.54
C ARG A 18 3.13 -9.97 5.55
N VAL A 19 2.53 -8.89 5.07
CA VAL A 19 1.92 -7.88 5.94
C VAL A 19 0.41 -7.87 5.73
N LEU A 20 -0.35 -7.96 6.80
CA LEU A 20 -1.80 -7.74 6.81
C LEU A 20 -2.07 -6.32 7.32
N LEU A 21 -2.66 -5.48 6.49
CA LEU A 21 -3.06 -4.12 6.84
C LEU A 21 -4.57 -4.07 7.10
N LEU A 22 -4.92 -3.98 8.38
CA LEU A 22 -6.30 -3.82 8.84
C LEU A 22 -6.69 -2.33 8.72
N GLY A 23 -7.25 -1.97 7.57
CA GLY A 23 -7.68 -0.63 7.22
C GLY A 23 -6.85 -0.01 6.11
N ALA A 24 -7.54 0.55 5.11
CA ALA A 24 -6.97 1.27 3.98
C ALA A 24 -7.26 2.78 4.07
N GLY A 25 -7.30 3.32 5.29
CA GLY A 25 -7.42 4.75 5.57
C GLY A 25 -6.10 5.51 5.42
N THR A 26 -6.01 6.70 6.02
CA THR A 26 -4.81 7.56 5.93
C THR A 26 -3.55 6.84 6.42
N LEU A 27 -3.64 6.18 7.58
CA LEU A 27 -2.54 5.42 8.16
C LEU A 27 -2.18 4.21 7.30
N GLY A 28 -3.18 3.42 6.88
CA GLY A 28 -2.96 2.26 6.00
C GLY A 28 -2.24 2.63 4.71
N CYS A 29 -2.65 3.73 4.08
CA CYS A 29 -1.99 4.28 2.89
C CYS A 29 -0.54 4.71 3.15
N GLY A 30 -0.28 5.39 4.28
CA GLY A 30 1.06 5.83 4.66
C GLY A 30 2.00 4.67 4.95
N VAL A 31 1.56 3.72 5.78
CA VAL A 31 2.31 2.51 6.14
C VAL A 31 2.61 1.67 4.90
N ALA A 32 1.62 1.42 4.05
CA ALA A 32 1.82 0.67 2.82
C ALA A 32 2.92 1.29 1.95
N ARG A 33 2.84 2.60 1.67
CA ARG A 33 3.88 3.29 0.87
C ARG A 33 5.26 3.21 1.50
N ALA A 34 5.37 3.35 2.82
CA ALA A 34 6.64 3.20 3.52
C ALA A 34 7.20 1.78 3.36
N LEU A 35 6.37 0.75 3.59
CA LEU A 35 6.77 -0.66 3.41
C LEU A 35 7.19 -0.96 1.97
N MET A 36 6.50 -0.41 0.98
CA MET A 36 6.89 -0.54 -0.44
C MET A 36 8.29 0.03 -0.68
N GLY A 37 8.56 1.22 -0.15
CA GLY A 37 9.87 1.90 -0.24
C GLY A 37 11.00 1.09 0.41
N TRP A 38 10.68 0.31 1.44
CA TRP A 38 11.61 -0.63 2.08
C TRP A 38 11.77 -1.97 1.35
N GLY A 39 11.02 -2.21 0.27
CA GLY A 39 11.13 -3.44 -0.53
C GLY A 39 10.09 -4.50 -0.19
N CYS A 40 9.15 -4.28 0.74
CA CYS A 40 8.09 -5.25 0.99
C CYS A 40 7.16 -5.36 -0.23
N ARG A 41 6.79 -6.59 -0.63
CA ARG A 41 6.01 -6.86 -1.86
C ARG A 41 4.70 -7.63 -1.62
N ARG A 42 4.52 -8.19 -0.43
CA ARG A 42 3.38 -9.05 -0.09
C ARG A 42 2.55 -8.39 1.00
N MET A 43 1.49 -7.70 0.57
CA MET A 43 0.59 -6.97 1.47
C MET A 43 -0.87 -7.35 1.19
N THR A 44 -1.65 -7.55 2.23
CA THR A 44 -3.09 -7.79 2.13
C THR A 44 -3.84 -6.71 2.87
N PHE A 45 -4.83 -6.08 2.24
CA PHE A 45 -5.65 -5.06 2.89
C PHE A 45 -6.99 -5.66 3.33
N VAL A 46 -7.47 -5.20 4.49
CA VAL A 46 -8.82 -5.52 4.99
C VAL A 46 -9.51 -4.21 5.34
N ASP A 47 -10.55 -3.84 4.59
CA ASP A 47 -11.33 -2.62 4.82
C ASP A 47 -12.76 -2.79 4.28
N GLY A 48 -13.77 -2.55 5.12
CA GLY A 48 -15.18 -2.67 4.73
C GLY A 48 -15.74 -1.46 3.97
N GLY A 49 -14.95 -0.40 3.79
CA GLY A 49 -15.39 0.89 3.29
C GLY A 49 -15.32 1.04 1.77
N LYS A 50 -15.93 2.14 1.30
CA LYS A 50 -15.82 2.65 -0.08
C LYS A 50 -15.01 3.93 -0.11
N VAL A 51 -14.39 4.21 -1.24
CA VAL A 51 -13.69 5.48 -1.47
C VAL A 51 -14.74 6.59 -1.63
N SER A 52 -14.61 7.67 -0.85
CA SER A 52 -15.42 8.89 -1.01
C SER A 52 -14.59 10.06 -1.53
N PHE A 53 -15.24 11.11 -2.06
CA PHE A 53 -14.54 12.28 -2.64
C PHE A 53 -13.57 12.98 -1.68
N SER A 54 -13.80 12.91 -0.36
CA SER A 54 -12.91 13.50 0.64
C SER A 54 -11.69 12.62 0.96
N ASN A 55 -11.62 11.39 0.46
CA ASN A 55 -10.56 10.44 0.76
C ASN A 55 -9.26 10.70 -0.02
N PRO A 56 -9.24 10.91 -1.36
CA PRO A 56 -7.99 11.01 -2.15
C PRO A 56 -6.97 12.03 -1.61
N VAL A 57 -7.44 13.14 -1.06
CA VAL A 57 -6.59 14.18 -0.46
C VAL A 57 -5.87 13.76 0.82
N ARG A 58 -6.32 12.68 1.48
CA ARG A 58 -5.75 12.14 2.74
C ARG A 58 -5.25 10.70 2.59
N GLN A 59 -5.71 9.98 1.57
CA GLN A 59 -5.53 8.54 1.37
C GLN A 59 -4.92 8.33 -0.01
N SER A 60 -3.59 8.44 -0.05
CA SER A 60 -2.78 8.51 -1.25
C SER A 60 -2.80 7.30 -2.18
N LEU A 61 -3.48 6.22 -1.80
CA LEU A 61 -3.66 5.04 -2.63
C LEU A 61 -4.91 5.12 -3.51
N PHE A 62 -5.73 6.18 -3.37
CA PHE A 62 -6.96 6.35 -4.12
C PHE A 62 -6.93 7.61 -4.97
N THR A 63 -7.59 7.53 -6.12
CA THR A 63 -7.76 8.63 -7.06
C THR A 63 -9.16 9.24 -6.95
N HIS A 64 -9.34 10.42 -7.55
CA HIS A 64 -10.68 11.01 -7.70
C HIS A 64 -11.63 10.07 -8.46
N ARG A 65 -11.13 9.32 -9.44
CA ARG A 65 -11.92 8.35 -10.21
C ARG A 65 -12.44 7.21 -9.33
N ASP A 66 -11.61 6.71 -8.41
CA ASP A 66 -12.03 5.65 -7.47
C ASP A 66 -13.19 6.12 -6.58
N ALA A 67 -13.19 7.41 -6.20
CA ALA A 67 -14.29 8.04 -5.47
C ALA A 67 -15.54 8.22 -6.34
N ALA A 68 -15.38 8.68 -7.59
CA ALA A 68 -16.50 8.88 -8.52
C ALA A 68 -17.23 7.56 -8.85
N GLU A 69 -16.49 6.46 -8.94
CA GLU A 69 -17.03 5.12 -9.18
C GLU A 69 -17.46 4.41 -7.87
N GLY A 70 -17.29 5.04 -6.70
CA GLY A 70 -17.70 4.51 -5.40
C GLY A 70 -17.05 3.15 -5.08
N ARG A 71 -15.81 2.94 -5.54
CA ARG A 71 -15.15 1.64 -5.46
C ARG A 71 -14.88 1.25 -4.00
N LYS A 72 -14.86 -0.06 -3.73
CA LYS A 72 -14.44 -0.60 -2.42
C LYS A 72 -12.98 -0.29 -2.18
N LYS A 73 -12.61 0.20 -1.00
CA LYS A 73 -11.23 0.60 -0.69
C LYS A 73 -10.23 -0.54 -0.92
N VAL A 74 -10.61 -1.74 -0.53
CA VAL A 74 -9.81 -2.96 -0.70
C VAL A 74 -9.48 -3.25 -2.17
N CYS A 75 -10.44 -3.05 -3.09
CA CYS A 75 -10.22 -3.23 -4.53
C CYS A 75 -9.61 -1.99 -5.23
N SER A 76 -9.61 -0.82 -4.56
CA SER A 76 -9.19 0.46 -5.16
C SER A 76 -7.76 0.84 -4.82
N GLY A 77 -7.27 0.42 -3.65
CA GLY A 77 -5.92 0.77 -3.16
C GLY A 77 -4.80 0.22 -4.04
N LEU A 78 -5.19 -0.65 -4.97
CA LEU A 78 -4.39 -1.24 -6.02
C LEU A 78 -3.87 -0.23 -7.05
N SER A 79 -4.61 0.83 -7.39
CA SER A 79 -4.29 1.68 -8.56
C SER A 79 -2.92 2.36 -8.50
N VAL A 80 -2.45 2.71 -7.30
CA VAL A 80 -1.13 3.34 -7.06
C VAL A 80 -0.03 2.31 -6.74
N LEU A 81 -0.39 1.15 -6.19
CA LEU A 81 0.56 0.09 -5.81
C LEU A 81 1.11 -0.66 -7.04
N TRP A 82 0.40 -0.66 -8.17
CA TRP A 82 0.81 -1.33 -9.43
C TRP A 82 2.00 -0.70 -10.16
N LEU A 83 2.58 0.40 -9.67
CA LEU A 83 3.82 0.93 -10.25
C LEU A 83 4.98 -0.07 -10.15
N ASP A 84 4.92 -0.98 -9.18
CA ASP A 84 5.84 -2.10 -9.07
C ASP A 84 5.16 -3.40 -9.55
N ARG A 85 5.68 -3.99 -10.63
CA ARG A 85 5.12 -5.20 -11.25
C ARG A 85 5.25 -6.46 -10.38
N GLU A 86 6.07 -6.40 -9.33
CA GLU A 86 6.26 -7.51 -8.37
C GLU A 86 5.34 -7.38 -7.15
N MET A 87 4.41 -6.43 -7.13
CA MET A 87 3.45 -6.28 -6.03
C MET A 87 2.32 -7.28 -6.10
N HIS A 88 2.15 -8.03 -5.01
CA HIS A 88 1.02 -8.93 -4.80
C HIS A 88 0.14 -8.36 -3.71
N VAL A 89 -1.02 -7.85 -4.10
CA VAL A 89 -2.03 -7.30 -3.21
C VAL A 89 -3.29 -8.14 -3.27
N TRP A 90 -3.74 -8.61 -2.11
CA TRP A 90 -4.98 -9.37 -1.96
C TRP A 90 -6.08 -8.48 -1.39
N SER A 91 -7.29 -8.68 -1.90
CA SER A 91 -8.47 -7.85 -1.65
C SER A 91 -9.70 -8.71 -1.43
#